data_AF-A0A9D8XG45-F1
#
_entry.id   AF-A0A9D8XG45-F1
#
_cell.length_a   1.000
_cell.length_b   1.000
_cell.length_c   1.000
_cell.angle_alpha   90.00
_cell.angle_beta   90.00
_cell.angle_gamma   90.00
#
_symmetry.space_group_name_H-M   'P 1'
#
loop_
_entity.id
_entity.type
_entity.pdbx_description
1 polymer ?
#
loop_
_entity_poly.entity_id
_entity_poly.type
_entity_poly.pdbx_seq_one_letter_code
_entity_poly.pdbx_strand_id
1 'polypeptide(L)'
;FISSSGHSLFNNDSQIYGYTPGVTLPIWHWGQLTNNIELQKHIKEEYLLNYNESMLMAVTEIRNAVTAVEQAYKTNIYSKSSLNKMRNVMELTRNKYENGLIDFTDVATAEQNYLNAQNALIASNAAIIKYLTAFYKATGGGYNIRACQ
;
A
#
# COMPACT_ATOMS: atom_id res chain seq x y z
N PHE A 1 60.86 -19.48 -39.25
CA PHE A 1 60.31 -19.80 -40.59
C PHE A 1 59.41 -21.02 -40.45
N ILE A 2 58.09 -20.84 -40.50
CA ILE A 2 57.18 -21.96 -40.73
C ILE A 2 56.38 -21.56 -41.97
N SER A 3 56.88 -22.02 -43.12
CA SER A 3 56.17 -21.94 -44.39
C SER A 3 55.21 -23.13 -44.44
N SER A 4 53.90 -22.89 -44.35
CA SER A 4 52.88 -23.91 -44.61
C SER A 4 51.98 -23.44 -45.75
N SER A 5 52.00 -24.20 -46.83
CA SER A 5 51.21 -24.00 -48.04
C SER A 5 49.71 -23.98 -47.70
N GLY A 6 48.97 -22.99 -48.21
CA GLY A 6 47.59 -22.66 -47.82
C GLY A 6 46.50 -23.73 -48.03
N HIS A 7 46.85 -24.94 -48.47
CA HIS A 7 45.93 -26.09 -48.56
C HIS A 7 45.92 -26.98 -47.30
N SER A 8 46.90 -26.85 -46.38
CA SER A 8 47.00 -27.72 -45.20
C SER A 8 46.32 -27.17 -43.93
N LEU A 9 45.70 -25.99 -44.01
CA LEU A 9 45.07 -25.31 -42.87
C LEU A 9 43.55 -25.58 -42.75
N PHE A 10 42.94 -26.12 -43.81
CA PHE A 10 41.50 -26.38 -43.91
C PHE A 10 41.17 -27.89 -44.05
N ASN A 11 42.14 -28.77 -43.74
CA ASN A 11 41.91 -30.22 -43.73
C ASN A 11 41.25 -30.63 -42.40
N ASN A 12 40.48 -31.73 -42.39
CA ASN A 12 39.75 -32.16 -41.19
C ASN A 12 40.69 -32.52 -40.02
N ASP A 13 41.94 -32.88 -40.33
CA ASP A 13 43.02 -33.18 -39.35
C ASP A 13 43.69 -31.94 -38.74
N SER A 14 43.35 -30.71 -39.17
CA SER A 14 43.91 -29.46 -38.63
C SER A 14 43.03 -28.78 -37.57
N GLN A 15 42.09 -29.50 -36.96
CA GLN A 15 41.29 -28.99 -35.83
C GLN A 15 42.11 -28.98 -34.54
N ILE A 16 42.50 -27.78 -34.11
CA ILE A 16 43.20 -27.55 -32.84
C ILE A 16 42.19 -26.99 -31.83
N TYR A 17 41.87 -27.76 -30.81
CA TYR A 17 41.04 -27.33 -29.67
C TYR A 17 41.95 -26.98 -28.50
N GLY A 18 41.88 -25.72 -28.05
CA GLY A 18 42.60 -25.24 -26.87
C GLY A 18 41.65 -25.09 -25.69
N TYR A 19 41.94 -25.77 -24.58
CA TYR A 19 41.33 -25.52 -23.29
C TYR A 19 42.41 -25.04 -22.33
N THR A 20 42.39 -23.75 -21.99
CA THR A 20 43.35 -23.14 -21.06
C THR A 20 42.63 -22.77 -19.77
N PRO A 21 42.73 -23.58 -18.70
CA PRO A 21 42.22 -23.18 -17.40
C PRO A 21 43.09 -22.05 -16.84
N GLY A 22 42.48 -20.89 -16.58
CA GLY A 22 43.13 -19.75 -15.92
C GLY A 22 42.75 -19.69 -14.45
N VAL A 23 43.74 -19.73 -13.54
CA VAL A 23 43.53 -19.48 -12.11
C VAL A 23 44.25 -18.19 -11.74
N THR A 24 43.48 -17.15 -11.40
CA THR A 24 44.02 -15.87 -10.93
C THR A 24 43.90 -15.79 -9.42
N LEU A 25 45.03 -15.90 -8.71
CA LEU A 25 45.10 -15.64 -7.27
C LEU A 25 45.79 -14.29 -7.04
N PRO A 26 45.05 -13.26 -6.61
CA PRO A 26 45.68 -11.99 -6.34
C PRO A 26 46.44 -12.00 -5.01
N ILE A 27 47.76 -11.81 -5.09
CA ILE A 27 48.65 -11.95 -3.93
C ILE A 27 48.83 -10.61 -3.18
N TRP A 28 48.77 -9.46 -3.89
CA TRP A 28 49.01 -8.13 -3.31
C TRP A 28 48.10 -7.05 -3.92
N HIS A 29 47.04 -6.65 -3.21
CA HIS A 29 46.08 -5.61 -3.65
C HIS A 29 46.00 -4.38 -2.73
N TRP A 30 46.97 -4.15 -1.83
CA TRP A 30 47.02 -2.97 -0.95
C TRP A 30 45.68 -2.64 -0.26
N GLY A 31 44.91 -3.65 0.14
CA GLY A 31 43.61 -3.49 0.81
C GLY A 31 42.39 -3.30 -0.11
N GLN A 32 42.52 -3.29 -1.44
CA GLN A 32 41.37 -3.17 -2.35
C GLN A 32 40.33 -4.30 -2.13
N LEU A 33 40.79 -5.54 -1.90
CA LEU A 33 39.90 -6.67 -1.63
C LEU A 33 39.15 -6.50 -0.30
N THR A 34 39.84 -6.04 0.75
CA THR A 34 39.22 -5.80 2.06
C THR A 34 38.25 -4.62 2.02
N ASN A 35 38.60 -3.54 1.32
CA ASN A 35 37.71 -2.38 1.12
C ASN A 35 36.46 -2.75 0.31
N ASN A 36 36.59 -3.63 -0.69
CA ASN A 36 35.42 -4.14 -1.42
C ASN A 36 34.52 -5.00 -0.52
N ILE A 37 35.09 -5.84 0.36
CA ILE A 37 34.31 -6.61 1.33
C ILE A 37 33.60 -5.68 2.32
N GLU A 38 34.28 -4.64 2.78
CA GLU A 38 33.70 -3.63 3.69
C GLU A 38 32.57 -2.83 3.02
N LEU A 39 32.76 -2.41 1.77
CA LEU A 39 31.70 -1.78 0.97
C LEU A 39 30.48 -2.70 0.83
N GLN A 40 30.69 -3.97 0.46
CA GLN A 40 29.60 -4.94 0.33
C GLN A 40 28.90 -5.21 1.68
N LYS A 41 29.65 -5.16 2.79
CA LYS A 41 29.09 -5.28 4.14
C LYS A 41 28.19 -4.09 4.46
N HIS A 42 28.62 -2.86 4.18
CA HIS A 42 27.79 -1.67 4.39
C HIS A 42 26.55 -1.65 3.51
N ILE A 43 26.65 -2.05 2.24
CA ILE A 43 25.49 -2.21 1.34
C ILE A 43 24.49 -3.21 1.92
N LYS A 44 24.96 -4.33 2.46
CA LYS A 44 24.09 -5.32 3.13
C LYS A 44 23.40 -4.72 4.36
N GLU A 45 24.13 -3.96 5.17
CA GLU A 45 23.57 -3.27 6.34
C GLU A 45 22.50 -2.26 5.93
N GLU A 46 22.73 -1.49 4.86
CA GLU A 46 21.75 -0.57 4.27
C GLU A 46 20.47 -1.30 3.83
N TYR A 47 20.59 -2.39 3.08
CA TYR A 47 19.41 -3.18 2.67
C TYR A 47 18.65 -3.76 3.86
N LEU A 48 19.34 -4.16 4.93
CA LEU A 48 18.69 -4.64 6.15
C LEU A 48 17.91 -3.51 6.85
N LEU A 49 18.47 -2.30 6.90
CA LEU A 49 17.77 -1.13 7.44
C LEU A 49 16.54 -0.78 6.61
N ASN A 50 16.67 -0.76 5.28
CA ASN A 50 15.54 -0.50 4.35
C ASN A 50 14.43 -1.55 4.50
N TYR A 51 14.80 -2.81 4.71
CA TYR A 51 13.84 -3.88 4.99
C TYR A 51 13.11 -3.63 6.32
N ASN A 52 13.84 -3.30 7.39
CA ASN A 52 13.26 -3.02 8.70
C ASN A 52 12.32 -1.80 8.65
N GLU A 53 12.72 -0.74 7.95
CA GLU A 53 11.88 0.43 7.72
C GLU A 53 10.59 0.05 7.00
N SER A 54 10.69 -0.68 5.88
CA SER A 54 9.53 -1.14 5.12
C SER A 54 8.58 -2.00 5.97
N MET A 55 9.12 -2.87 6.82
CA MET A 55 8.33 -3.67 7.75
C MET A 55 7.60 -2.81 8.80
N LEU A 56 8.28 -1.82 9.37
CA LEU A 56 7.68 -0.90 10.34
C LEU A 56 6.60 -0.02 9.71
N MET A 57 6.82 0.44 8.48
CA MET A 57 5.81 1.18 7.73
C MET A 57 4.58 0.31 7.48
N ALA A 58 4.76 -0.93 7.02
CA ALA A 58 3.65 -1.85 6.76
C ALA A 58 2.81 -2.11 8.04
N VAL A 59 3.46 -2.36 9.18
CA VAL A 59 2.76 -2.53 10.47
C VAL A 59 2.00 -1.26 10.87
N THR A 60 2.60 -0.09 10.65
CA THR A 60 1.97 1.20 10.96
C THR A 60 0.76 1.46 10.07
N GLU A 61 0.85 1.17 8.77
CA GLU A 61 -0.26 1.30 7.83
C GLU A 61 -1.44 0.39 8.20
N ILE A 62 -1.17 -0.86 8.55
CA ILE A 62 -2.20 -1.81 9.00
C ILE A 62 -2.87 -1.29 10.28
N ARG A 63 -2.08 -0.84 11.27
CA ARG A 63 -2.63 -0.28 12.51
C ARG A 63 -3.51 0.93 12.23
N ASN A 64 -3.04 1.87 11.42
CA ASN A 64 -3.79 3.06 11.04
C ASN A 64 -5.10 2.71 10.33
N ALA A 65 -5.07 1.72 9.43
CA ALA A 65 -6.26 1.27 8.72
C ALA A 65 -7.29 0.62 9.66
N VAL A 66 -6.85 -0.22 10.62
CA VAL A 66 -7.75 -0.82 11.62
C VAL A 66 -8.40 0.25 12.49
N THR A 67 -7.61 1.20 13.02
CA THR A 67 -8.13 2.29 13.84
C THR A 67 -9.09 3.18 13.04
N ALA A 68 -8.82 3.43 11.76
CA ALA A 68 -9.71 4.20 10.90
C ALA A 68 -11.06 3.50 10.66
N VAL A 69 -11.06 2.18 10.47
CA VAL A 69 -12.29 1.38 10.35
C VAL A 69 -13.10 1.45 11.65
N GLU A 70 -12.48 1.23 12.80
CA GLU A 70 -13.15 1.31 14.11
C GLU A 70 -13.78 2.70 14.32
N GLN A 71 -13.03 3.76 14.04
CA GLN A 71 -13.53 5.12 14.17
C GLN A 71 -14.68 5.41 13.21
N ALA A 72 -14.63 4.91 11.98
CA ALA A 72 -15.71 5.06 11.00
C ALA A 72 -17.01 4.40 11.47
N TYR A 73 -16.92 3.21 12.10
CA TYR A 73 -18.08 2.56 12.73
C TYR A 73 -18.66 3.39 13.88
N LYS A 74 -17.81 3.95 14.76
CA LYS A 74 -18.26 4.85 15.83
C LYS A 74 -18.98 6.07 15.27
N THR A 75 -18.40 6.74 14.28
CA THR A 75 -19.02 7.88 13.58
C THR A 75 -20.38 7.50 12.99
N ASN A 76 -20.50 6.31 12.39
CA ASN A 76 -21.76 5.84 11.82
C ASN A 76 -22.87 5.68 12.85
N ILE A 77 -22.55 5.12 14.01
CA ILE A 77 -23.49 5.00 15.13
C ILE A 77 -23.99 6.39 15.56
N TYR A 78 -23.08 7.36 15.68
CA TYR A 78 -23.45 8.74 16.02
C TYR A 78 -24.29 9.41 14.91
N SER A 79 -23.96 9.23 13.64
CA SER A 79 -24.74 9.73 12.50
C SER A 79 -26.15 9.13 12.49
N LYS A 80 -26.29 7.83 12.79
CA LYS A 80 -27.60 7.17 12.90
C LYS A 80 -28.42 7.71 14.08
N SER A 81 -27.78 7.94 15.23
CA SER A 81 -28.43 8.57 16.38
C SER A 81 -28.88 10.01 16.06
N SER A 82 -28.02 10.78 15.38
CA SER A 82 -28.32 12.14 14.93
C SER A 82 -29.52 12.18 13.99
N LEU A 83 -29.58 11.26 13.02
CA LEU A 83 -30.72 11.13 12.11
C LEU A 83 -32.03 10.89 12.85
N ASN A 84 -32.05 9.97 13.80
CA ASN A 84 -33.25 9.69 14.60
C ASN A 84 -33.69 10.91 15.42
N LYS A 85 -32.74 11.64 16.01
CA LYS A 85 -33.04 12.89 16.75
C LYS A 85 -33.62 13.95 15.82
N MET A 86 -33.03 14.12 14.64
CA MET A 86 -33.46 15.13 13.68
C MET A 86 -34.83 14.81 13.08
N ARG A 87 -35.16 13.52 12.93
CA ARG A 87 -36.51 13.06 12.59
C ARG A 87 -37.54 13.51 13.63
N ASN A 88 -37.25 13.29 14.92
CA ASN A 88 -38.15 13.72 15.99
C ASN A 88 -38.33 15.24 16.01
N VAL A 89 -37.25 16.00 15.76
CA VAL A 89 -37.33 17.46 15.65
C VAL A 89 -38.24 17.87 14.49
N MET A 90 -38.10 17.25 13.32
CA MET A 90 -38.97 17.50 12.16
C MET A 90 -40.44 17.21 12.47
N GLU A 91 -40.74 16.07 13.09
CA GLU A 91 -42.10 15.66 13.47
C GLU A 91 -42.71 16.63 14.51
N LEU A 92 -41.94 17.04 15.53
CA LEU A 92 -42.38 18.01 16.54
C LEU A 92 -42.61 19.40 15.96
N THR A 93 -41.72 19.89 15.10
CA THR A 93 -41.86 21.19 14.44
C THR A 93 -43.08 21.20 13.54
N ARG A 94 -43.31 20.12 12.79
CA ARG A 94 -44.54 19.97 11.99
C ARG A 94 -45.81 20.02 12.84
N ASN A 95 -45.83 19.32 13.97
CA ASN A 95 -46.97 19.37 14.88
C ASN A 95 -47.22 20.79 15.45
N LYS A 96 -46.16 21.51 15.82
CA LYS A 96 -46.28 22.90 16.27
C LYS A 96 -46.84 23.82 15.18
N TYR A 97 -46.44 23.63 13.93
CA TYR A 97 -46.97 24.38 12.80
C TYR A 97 -48.46 24.09 12.56
N GLU A 98 -48.86 22.82 12.62
CA GLU A 98 -50.27 22.41 12.50
C GLU A 98 -51.15 23.00 13.63
N ASN A 99 -50.57 23.27 14.79
CA ASN A 99 -51.24 23.96 15.91
C ASN A 99 -51.11 25.51 15.85
N GLY A 100 -50.49 26.07 14.80
CA GLY A 100 -50.30 27.52 14.63
C GLY A 100 -49.32 28.16 15.61
N LEU A 101 -48.43 27.38 16.24
CA LEU A 101 -47.48 27.87 17.25
C LEU A 101 -46.17 28.41 16.66
N ILE A 102 -45.88 28.10 15.39
CA ILE A 102 -44.66 28.49 14.68
C ILE A 102 -44.96 28.73 13.19
N ASP A 103 -44.02 29.37 12.50
CA ASP A 103 -44.13 29.64 11.06
C ASP A 103 -43.67 28.45 10.20
N PHE A 104 -44.11 28.42 8.94
CA PHE A 104 -43.72 27.36 7.99
C PHE A 104 -42.21 27.34 7.70
N THR A 105 -41.53 28.47 7.84
CA THR A 105 -40.07 28.57 7.66
C THR A 105 -39.30 27.69 8.65
N ASP A 106 -39.84 27.51 9.85
CA ASP A 106 -39.23 26.64 10.87
C ASP A 106 -39.38 25.16 10.47
N VAL A 107 -40.51 24.79 9.87
CA VAL A 107 -40.74 23.43 9.32
C VAL A 107 -39.75 23.15 8.19
N ALA A 108 -39.63 24.07 7.23
CA ALA A 108 -38.69 23.93 6.12
C ALA A 108 -37.23 23.80 6.60
N THR A 109 -36.86 24.56 7.63
CA THR A 109 -35.53 24.47 8.26
C THR A 109 -35.32 23.11 8.93
N ALA A 110 -36.33 22.58 9.63
CA ALA A 110 -36.26 21.27 10.27
C ALA A 110 -36.16 20.13 9.24
N GLU A 111 -36.90 20.21 8.13
CA GLU A 111 -36.80 19.26 7.01
C GLU A 111 -35.41 19.30 6.36
N GLN A 112 -34.87 20.51 6.12
CA GLN A 112 -33.51 20.67 5.59
C GLN A 112 -32.47 20.04 6.51
N ASN A 113 -32.59 20.23 7.82
CA ASN A 113 -31.70 19.62 8.80
C ASN A 113 -31.81 18.09 8.82
N TYR A 114 -33.03 17.55 8.70
CA TYR A 114 -33.27 16.11 8.58
C TYR A 114 -32.64 15.52 7.31
N LEU A 115 -32.77 16.18 6.16
CA LEU A 115 -32.11 15.80 4.92
C LEU A 115 -30.58 15.85 5.05
N ASN A 116 -30.03 16.88 5.69
CA ASN A 116 -28.59 16.95 5.97
C ASN A 116 -28.11 15.79 6.84
N ALA A 117 -28.89 15.39 7.86
CA ALA A 117 -28.58 14.23 8.69
C ALA A 117 -28.63 12.91 7.91
N GLN A 118 -29.57 12.75 6.97
CA GLN A 118 -29.63 11.59 6.07
C GLN A 118 -28.38 11.52 5.17
N ASN A 119 -28.00 12.63 4.55
CA ASN A 119 -26.79 12.73 3.73
C ASN A 119 -25.53 12.41 4.56
N ALA A 120 -25.46 12.87 5.80
CA ALA A 120 -24.34 12.57 6.69
C ALA A 120 -24.25 11.07 7.04
N LEU A 121 -25.38 10.38 7.24
CA LEU A 121 -25.39 8.93 7.44
C LEU A 121 -24.92 8.17 6.20
N ILE A 122 -25.38 8.57 5.01
CA ILE A 122 -24.96 7.97 3.74
C ILE A 122 -23.45 8.17 3.54
N ALA A 123 -22.93 9.38 3.77
CA ALA A 123 -21.51 9.68 3.70
C ALA A 123 -20.69 8.84 4.69
N SER A 124 -21.21 8.64 5.91
CA SER A 124 -20.57 7.77 6.90
C SER A 124 -20.54 6.31 6.47
N ASN A 125 -21.62 5.79 5.87
CA ASN A 125 -21.64 4.44 5.31
C ASN A 125 -20.57 4.28 4.21
N ALA A 126 -20.47 5.26 3.31
CA ALA A 126 -19.44 5.27 2.26
C ALA A 126 -18.02 5.31 2.86
N ALA A 127 -17.82 6.05 3.95
CA ALA A 127 -16.55 6.12 4.65
C ALA A 127 -16.13 4.76 5.22
N ILE A 128 -17.05 4.00 5.83
CA ILE A 128 -16.77 2.63 6.32
C ILE A 128 -16.23 1.76 5.19
N ILE A 129 -16.90 1.75 4.05
CA ILE A 129 -16.49 0.94 2.88
C ILE A 129 -15.09 1.37 2.41
N LYS A 130 -14.86 2.68 2.30
CA LYS A 130 -13.55 3.24 1.90
C LYS A 130 -12.43 2.78 2.83
N TYR A 131 -12.62 2.87 4.14
CA TYR A 131 -11.61 2.45 5.11
C TYR A 131 -11.40 0.93 5.13
N LEU A 132 -12.47 0.16 4.91
CA LEU A 132 -12.37 -1.29 4.77
C LEU A 132 -11.53 -1.66 3.54
N THR A 133 -11.75 -1.02 2.39
CA THR A 133 -10.90 -1.22 1.19
C THR A 133 -9.45 -0.82 1.45
N ALA A 134 -9.20 0.27 2.18
CA ALA A 134 -7.85 0.68 2.55
C ALA A 134 -7.16 -0.36 3.45
N PHE A 135 -7.88 -0.94 4.41
CA PHE A 135 -7.38 -2.05 5.23
C PHE A 135 -7.07 -3.30 4.39
N TYR A 136 -7.94 -3.68 3.47
CA TYR A 136 -7.67 -4.78 2.54
C TYR A 136 -6.41 -4.52 1.69
N LYS A 137 -6.21 -3.28 1.23
CA LYS A 137 -5.00 -2.91 0.48
C LYS A 137 -3.74 -2.99 1.35
N ALA A 138 -3.79 -2.46 2.58
CA ALA A 138 -2.66 -2.46 3.51
C ALA A 138 -2.24 -3.87 3.94
N THR A 139 -3.17 -4.82 4.00
CA THR A 139 -2.88 -6.22 4.32
C THR A 139 -2.37 -7.04 3.13
N GLY A 140 -2.12 -6.40 1.98
CA GLY A 140 -1.55 -7.04 0.79
C GLY A 140 -2.57 -7.39 -0.29
N GLY A 141 -3.84 -7.00 -0.16
CA GLY A 141 -4.82 -7.00 -1.25
C GLY A 141 -5.11 -8.35 -1.90
N GLY A 142 -4.75 -9.47 -1.26
CA GLY A 142 -4.85 -10.82 -1.82
C GLY A 142 -3.64 -11.27 -2.64
N TYR A 143 -2.50 -10.58 -2.56
CA TYR A 143 -1.26 -10.96 -3.24
C TYR A 143 -0.81 -12.36 -2.80
N ASN A 144 -0.80 -13.29 -3.77
CA ASN A 144 -0.41 -14.68 -3.56
C ASN A 144 0.98 -14.91 -4.18
N ILE A 145 2.00 -15.02 -3.32
CA ILE A 145 3.41 -15.23 -3.70
C ILE A 145 3.61 -16.48 -4.57
N ARG A 146 2.68 -17.44 -4.53
CA ARG A 146 2.76 -18.70 -5.28
C ARG A 146 2.25 -18.62 -6.72
N ALA A 147 1.68 -17.50 -7.16
CA ALA A 147 1.14 -17.38 -8.52
C ALA A 147 2.23 -17.19 -9.61
N CYS A 148 3.50 -17.06 -9.22
CA CYS A 148 4.62 -16.83 -10.14
C CYS A 148 5.54 -18.07 -10.26
N GLN A 149 5.02 -19.27 -10.01
CA GLN A 149 5.75 -20.54 -10.18
C GLN A 149 5.23 -21.34 -11.37
#